data_AF-A0A350DE25-F1
#
_entry.id   AF-A0A350DE25-F1
#
_cell.length_a   1.000
_cell.length_b   1.000
_cell.length_c   1.000
_cell.angle_alpha   90.00
_cell.angle_beta   90.00
_cell.angle_gamma   90.00
#
_symmetry.space_group_name_H-M   'P 1'
#
loop_
_entity.id
_entity.type
_entity.pdbx_description
1 polymer ?
#
loop_
_entity_poly.entity_id
_entity_poly.type
_entity_poly.pdbx_seq_one_letter_code
_entity_poly.pdbx_strand_id
1 'polypeptide(L)'
;MSDQIQRFLFDQTNVRGEIVTLSTAYHEVLDRHAYPPAVNQLLGELLAAVALLTDTVKLDGTLSIEVRGQGVLALLMAESNPGGELRAIARIAEDAALPSEHASFRELVGDGQIVITLDPKEGHRYQGIVGLDHDTLGGCLEAYFGQSEQLPTRLWLAADGERAGGLLLQRLPDASQNQDVDAWERSVHLADTIKQEELLGLEQREVLYRLYHEETVRVFDPKALRFGCTCSRERM
;
A
#
# COMPACT_ATOMS: atom_id res chain seq x y z
N MET A 1 -1.91 -9.11 -16.72
CA MET A 1 -2.36 -8.69 -15.39
C MET A 1 -3.20 -7.43 -15.53
N SER A 2 -4.39 -7.45 -14.96
CA SER A 2 -5.27 -6.28 -14.84
C SER A 2 -5.06 -5.60 -13.49
N ASP A 3 -5.25 -4.28 -13.45
CA ASP A 3 -5.20 -3.51 -12.21
C ASP A 3 -6.37 -3.91 -11.31
N GLN A 4 -6.07 -4.57 -10.19
CA GLN A 4 -7.11 -5.08 -9.30
C GLN A 4 -6.59 -5.30 -7.89
N ILE A 5 -7.53 -5.24 -6.94
CA ILE A 5 -7.35 -5.68 -5.56
C ILE A 5 -8.28 -6.85 -5.28
N GLN A 6 -7.76 -7.85 -4.57
CA GLN A 6 -8.49 -9.04 -4.18
C GLN A 6 -8.33 -9.30 -2.69
N ARG A 7 -9.47 -9.44 -2.02
CA ARG A 7 -9.52 -9.80 -0.61
C ARG A 7 -9.52 -11.30 -0.45
N PHE A 8 -8.99 -11.76 0.68
CA PHE A 8 -9.09 -13.13 1.13
C PHE A 8 -9.16 -13.23 2.65
N LEU A 9 -9.68 -14.34 3.15
CA LEU A 9 -9.78 -14.67 4.57
C LEU A 9 -9.28 -16.09 4.78
N PHE A 10 -8.59 -16.33 5.89
CA PHE A 10 -8.28 -17.67 6.35
C PHE A 10 -9.47 -18.20 7.16
N ASP A 11 -10.20 -19.18 6.63
CA ASP A 11 -11.41 -19.71 7.26
C ASP A 11 -11.11 -20.25 8.67
N GLN A 12 -12.04 -20.05 9.61
CA GLN A 12 -11.89 -20.44 11.03
C GLN A 12 -10.76 -19.74 11.79
N THR A 13 -10.18 -18.68 11.23
CA THR A 13 -9.20 -17.83 11.91
C THR A 13 -9.70 -16.39 12.00
N ASN A 14 -8.96 -15.55 12.74
CA ASN A 14 -9.15 -14.10 12.72
C ASN A 14 -8.16 -13.38 11.79
N VAL A 15 -7.60 -14.04 10.78
CA VAL A 15 -6.66 -13.43 9.83
C VAL A 15 -7.37 -13.13 8.52
N ARG A 16 -7.26 -11.87 8.07
CA ARG A 16 -7.63 -11.46 6.71
C ARG A 16 -6.41 -10.99 5.95
N GLY A 17 -6.52 -11.01 4.63
CA GLY A 17 -5.53 -10.38 3.78
C GLY A 17 -6.12 -9.79 2.51
N GLU A 18 -5.30 -8.96 1.88
CA GLU A 18 -5.64 -8.26 0.65
C GLU A 18 -4.39 -8.26 -0.24
N ILE A 19 -4.55 -8.52 -1.52
CA ILE A 19 -3.46 -8.49 -2.50
C ILE A 19 -3.84 -7.54 -3.63
N VAL A 20 -2.90 -6.68 -4.03
CA VAL A 20 -3.09 -5.68 -5.09
C VAL A 20 -2.02 -5.82 -6.15
N THR A 21 -2.42 -5.62 -7.41
CA THR A 21 -1.53 -5.55 -8.56
C THR A 21 -1.92 -4.34 -9.39
N LEU A 22 -0.93 -3.53 -9.75
CA LEU A 22 -1.07 -2.30 -10.52
C LEU A 22 -0.02 -2.30 -11.64
N SER A 23 -0.45 -2.01 -12.86
CA SER A 23 0.41 -1.83 -14.02
C SER A 23 -0.06 -0.62 -14.82
N THR A 24 -1.30 -0.61 -15.33
CA THR A 24 -1.79 0.50 -16.18
C THR A 24 -1.92 1.79 -15.37
N ALA A 25 -2.56 1.73 -14.20
CA ALA A 25 -2.71 2.86 -13.30
C ALA A 25 -1.37 3.38 -12.78
N TYR A 26 -0.39 2.49 -12.61
CA TYR A 26 0.96 2.88 -12.20
C TYR A 26 1.70 3.60 -13.33
N HIS A 27 1.67 3.07 -14.56
CA HIS A 27 2.20 3.76 -15.73
C HIS A 27 1.55 5.13 -15.96
N GLU A 28 0.23 5.25 -15.82
CA GLU A 28 -0.46 6.55 -15.95
C GLU A 28 -0.03 7.59 -14.90
N VAL A 29 0.46 7.15 -13.73
CA VAL A 29 1.09 8.04 -12.74
C VAL A 29 2.48 8.45 -13.19
N LEU A 30 3.29 7.50 -13.65
CA LEU A 30 4.68 7.75 -14.07
C LEU A 30 4.77 8.60 -15.34
N ASP A 31 3.88 8.40 -16.31
CA ASP A 31 3.89 9.12 -17.59
C ASP A 31 3.69 10.64 -17.45
N ARG A 32 3.23 11.10 -16.29
CA ARG A 32 2.99 12.53 -16.02
C ARG A 32 4.27 13.28 -15.69
N HIS A 33 5.28 12.60 -15.16
CA HIS A 33 6.50 13.21 -14.66
C HIS A 33 7.69 12.27 -14.82
N ALA A 34 8.81 12.77 -15.38
CA ALA A 34 10.03 12.00 -15.51
C ALA A 34 10.81 11.96 -14.18
N TYR A 35 10.36 11.16 -13.22
CA TYR A 35 11.08 10.98 -11.95
C TYR A 35 12.24 9.98 -12.08
N PRO A 36 13.26 10.09 -11.21
CA PRO A 36 14.33 9.09 -11.10
C PRO A 36 13.79 7.70 -10.74
N PRO A 37 14.48 6.60 -11.14
CA PRO A 37 14.01 5.24 -10.89
C PRO A 37 13.66 4.93 -9.44
N ALA A 38 14.47 5.36 -8.48
CA ALA A 38 14.21 5.16 -7.05
C ALA A 38 12.91 5.85 -6.57
N VAL A 39 12.59 7.01 -7.14
CA VAL A 39 11.34 7.73 -6.85
C VAL A 39 10.14 7.01 -7.47
N ASN A 40 10.27 6.48 -8.69
CA ASN A 40 9.23 5.66 -9.31
C ASN A 40 8.89 4.46 -8.44
N GLN A 41 9.91 3.71 -7.99
CA GLN A 41 9.71 2.55 -7.11
C GLN A 41 8.92 2.93 -5.84
N LEU A 42 9.32 4.00 -5.15
CA LEU A 42 8.64 4.44 -3.94
C LEU A 42 7.21 4.96 -4.21
N LEU A 43 6.98 5.61 -5.36
CA LEU A 43 5.63 5.98 -5.82
C LEU A 43 4.74 4.74 -6.01
N GLY A 44 5.28 3.69 -6.62
CA GLY A 44 4.59 2.42 -6.82
C GLY A 44 4.22 1.75 -5.49
N GLU A 45 5.17 1.66 -4.56
CA GLU A 45 4.91 1.15 -3.21
C GLU A 45 3.82 1.95 -2.49
N LEU A 46 3.86 3.28 -2.56
CA LEU A 46 2.85 4.14 -1.94
C LEU A 46 1.46 3.97 -2.60
N LEU A 47 1.41 3.80 -3.92
CA LEU A 47 0.17 3.57 -4.66
C LEU A 47 -0.47 2.23 -4.27
N ALA A 48 0.34 1.18 -4.13
CA ALA A 48 -0.13 -0.12 -3.63
C ALA A 48 -0.60 -0.02 -2.18
N ALA A 49 0.15 0.67 -1.32
CA ALA A 49 -0.22 0.87 0.08
C ALA A 49 -1.57 1.59 0.23
N VAL A 50 -1.77 2.73 -0.46
CA VAL A 50 -3.02 3.48 -0.36
C VAL A 50 -4.23 2.67 -0.85
N ALA A 51 -4.05 1.84 -1.88
CA ALA A 51 -5.09 0.94 -2.38
C ALA A 51 -5.51 -0.10 -1.33
N LEU A 52 -4.53 -0.77 -0.71
CA LEU A 52 -4.76 -1.77 0.35
C LEU A 52 -5.46 -1.14 1.56
N LEU A 53 -4.98 0.02 2.03
CA LEU A 53 -5.58 0.67 3.21
C LEU A 53 -7.01 1.15 2.95
N THR A 54 -7.31 1.58 1.73
CA THR A 54 -8.64 2.08 1.37
C THR A 54 -9.70 0.97 1.42
N ASP A 55 -9.40 -0.22 0.90
CA ASP A 55 -10.33 -1.35 0.97
C ASP A 55 -10.42 -1.94 2.39
N THR A 56 -9.35 -1.81 3.17
CA THR A 56 -9.28 -2.21 4.59
C THR A 56 -10.22 -1.38 5.49
N VAL A 57 -10.23 -0.05 5.34
CA VAL A 57 -10.98 0.90 6.20
C VAL A 57 -12.48 0.99 5.84
N LYS A 58 -12.86 0.69 4.58
CA LYS A 58 -14.25 0.76 4.09
C LYS A 58 -14.93 2.13 4.31
N LEU A 59 -14.15 3.20 4.22
CA LEU A 59 -14.63 4.60 4.29
C LEU A 59 -15.45 4.96 3.04
N ASP A 60 -16.61 5.63 3.14
CA ASP A 60 -17.22 6.30 1.99
C ASP A 60 -16.65 7.72 1.83
N GLY A 61 -15.52 7.81 1.15
CA GLY A 61 -14.77 9.05 0.98
C GLY A 61 -13.40 8.79 0.37
N THR A 62 -12.41 9.53 0.83
CA THR A 62 -11.06 9.49 0.28
C THR A 62 -10.05 9.17 1.38
N LEU A 63 -9.12 8.27 1.09
CA LEU A 63 -7.95 8.03 1.94
C LEU A 63 -6.72 8.57 1.21
N SER A 64 -5.93 9.40 1.90
CA SER A 64 -4.64 9.85 1.38
C SER A 64 -3.50 9.55 2.35
N ILE A 65 -2.34 9.26 1.79
CA ILE A 65 -1.08 9.09 2.51
C ILE A 65 -0.11 10.11 1.94
N GLU A 66 0.43 10.95 2.82
CA GLU A 66 1.45 11.96 2.49
C GLU A 66 2.72 11.67 3.28
N VAL A 67 3.83 11.41 2.60
CA VAL A 67 5.17 11.38 3.19
C VAL A 67 5.82 12.74 2.95
N ARG A 68 6.16 13.43 4.03
CA ARG A 68 6.83 14.74 3.99
C ARG A 68 8.25 14.56 4.52
N GLY A 69 9.22 14.81 3.66
CA GLY A 69 10.64 14.60 3.95
C GLY A 69 11.45 15.89 3.91
N GLN A 70 12.65 15.82 4.45
CA GLN A 70 13.70 16.84 4.38
C GLN A 70 14.89 16.40 3.50
N GLY A 71 14.75 15.26 2.81
CA GLY A 71 15.73 14.73 1.85
C GLY A 71 15.46 15.17 0.41
N VAL A 72 15.81 14.29 -0.54
CA VAL A 72 15.56 14.50 -1.98
C VAL A 72 14.07 14.68 -2.27
N LEU A 73 13.22 13.92 -1.58
CA LEU A 73 11.78 14.02 -1.66
C LEU A 73 11.24 14.97 -0.58
N ALA A 74 10.77 16.14 -1.03
CA ALA A 74 10.04 17.07 -0.17
C ALA A 74 8.61 16.57 0.12
N LEU A 75 7.98 15.94 -0.87
CA LEU A 75 6.65 15.38 -0.75
C LEU A 75 6.52 14.12 -1.61
N LEU A 76 5.87 13.11 -1.05
CA LEU A 76 5.30 11.99 -1.77
C LEU A 76 3.85 11.85 -1.30
N MET A 77 2.90 11.76 -2.21
CA MET A 77 1.49 11.66 -1.87
C MET A 77 0.80 10.65 -2.76
N ALA A 78 -0.04 9.81 -2.16
CA ALA A 78 -0.98 8.97 -2.88
C ALA A 78 -2.37 9.07 -2.27
N GLU A 79 -3.38 8.83 -3.08
CA GLU A 79 -4.77 8.91 -2.70
C GLU A 79 -5.58 7.80 -3.38
N SER A 80 -6.56 7.25 -2.68
CA SER A 80 -7.54 6.34 -3.23
C SER A 80 -8.94 6.55 -2.65
N ASN A 81 -9.95 6.03 -3.35
CA ASN A 81 -11.34 6.03 -2.94
C ASN A 81 -12.01 4.66 -3.16
N PRO A 82 -13.18 4.40 -2.56
CA PRO A 82 -13.92 3.14 -2.73
C PRO A 82 -14.29 2.80 -4.16
N GLY A 83 -14.31 3.77 -5.08
CA GLY A 83 -14.54 3.56 -6.50
C GLY A 83 -13.37 2.91 -7.24
N GLY A 84 -12.25 2.68 -6.55
CA GLY A 84 -11.04 2.06 -7.10
C GLY A 84 -10.15 3.04 -7.88
N GLU A 85 -10.40 4.34 -7.76
CA GLU A 85 -9.55 5.36 -8.36
C GLU A 85 -8.31 5.58 -7.52
N LEU A 86 -7.19 5.80 -8.19
CA LEU A 86 -5.87 5.96 -7.61
C LEU A 86 -5.16 7.15 -8.25
N ARG A 87 -4.38 7.87 -7.45
CA ARG A 87 -3.42 8.86 -7.94
C ARG A 87 -2.24 8.95 -6.98
N ALA A 88 -1.08 9.30 -7.52
CA ALA A 88 0.06 9.68 -6.72
C ALA A 88 0.88 10.78 -7.41
N ILE A 89 1.68 11.48 -6.61
CA ILE A 89 2.61 12.52 -7.05
C ILE A 89 3.82 12.56 -6.12
N ALA A 90 4.97 12.88 -6.69
CA ALA A 90 6.18 13.20 -5.94
C ALA A 90 6.61 14.65 -6.21
N ARG A 91 7.21 15.30 -5.22
CA ARG A 91 7.91 16.57 -5.35
C ARG A 91 9.33 16.40 -4.86
N ILE A 92 10.27 16.47 -5.80
CA ILE A 92 11.69 16.54 -5.52
C ILE A 92 12.00 17.98 -5.05
N ALA A 93 12.84 18.13 -4.03
CA ALA A 93 13.25 19.45 -3.56
C ALA A 93 14.06 20.18 -4.64
N GLU A 94 13.86 21.49 -4.80
CA GLU A 94 14.43 22.28 -5.91
C GLU A 94 15.95 22.21 -6.00
N ASP A 95 16.63 22.13 -4.84
CA ASP A 95 18.09 22.08 -4.74
C ASP A 95 18.64 20.66 -4.49
N ALA A 96 17.80 19.62 -4.59
CA ALA A 96 18.25 18.26 -4.35
C ALA A 96 19.09 17.73 -5.51
N ALA A 97 20.21 17.07 -5.16
CA ALA A 97 20.92 16.24 -6.12
C ALA A 97 20.03 15.07 -6.56
N LEU A 98 20.21 14.63 -7.81
CA LEU A 98 19.53 13.42 -8.29
C LEU A 98 19.94 12.23 -7.41
N PRO A 99 18.97 11.44 -6.92
CA PRO A 99 19.26 10.28 -6.11
C PRO A 99 19.94 9.19 -6.95
N SER A 100 20.62 8.26 -6.28
CA SER A 100 21.09 7.04 -6.94
C SER A 100 19.89 6.21 -7.42
N GLU A 101 20.09 5.35 -8.42
CA GLU A 101 19.01 4.50 -8.97
C GLU A 101 18.43 3.52 -7.94
N HIS A 102 19.19 3.22 -6.89
CA HIS A 102 18.83 2.29 -5.82
C HIS A 102 18.79 2.98 -4.45
N ALA A 103 18.53 4.29 -4.42
CA ALA A 103 18.41 5.03 -3.18
C ALA A 103 17.29 4.44 -2.31
N SER A 104 17.62 4.13 -1.07
CA SER A 104 16.70 3.63 -0.07
C SER A 104 15.64 4.66 0.30
N PHE A 105 14.55 4.19 0.92
CA PHE A 105 13.50 5.07 1.46
C PHE A 105 14.05 6.19 2.35
N ARG A 106 14.97 5.86 3.26
CA ARG A 106 15.58 6.83 4.18
C ARG A 106 16.51 7.82 3.47
N GLU A 107 17.24 7.39 2.43
CA GLU A 107 18.07 8.29 1.62
C GLU A 107 17.22 9.26 0.78
N LEU A 108 16.07 8.80 0.28
CA LEU A 108 15.16 9.64 -0.50
C LEU A 108 14.43 10.66 0.38
N VAL A 109 13.88 10.22 1.51
CA VAL A 109 12.98 11.05 2.33
C VAL A 109 13.73 11.84 3.40
N GLY A 110 14.85 11.31 3.92
CA GLY A 110 15.53 11.88 5.08
C GLY A 110 14.66 11.85 6.34
N ASP A 111 14.79 12.89 7.17
CA ASP A 111 13.91 13.10 8.31
C ASP A 111 12.55 13.66 7.88
N GLY A 112 11.50 13.32 8.62
CA GLY A 112 10.16 13.64 8.19
C GLY A 112 9.06 12.89 8.93
N GLN A 113 7.88 12.85 8.31
CA GLN A 113 6.71 12.18 8.86
C GLN A 113 5.77 11.69 7.76
N ILE A 114 4.95 10.70 8.07
CA ILE A 114 3.83 10.25 7.26
C ILE A 114 2.55 10.82 7.87
N VAL A 115 1.69 11.38 7.04
CA VAL A 115 0.34 11.83 7.40
C VAL A 115 -0.66 10.98 6.65
N ILE A 116 -1.48 10.24 7.38
CA ILE A 116 -2.60 9.47 6.83
C ILE A 116 -3.87 10.26 7.08
N THR A 117 -4.63 10.56 6.04
CA THR A 117 -5.90 11.26 6.13
C THR A 117 -7.04 10.35 5.69
N LEU A 118 -8.09 10.28 6.51
CA LEU A 118 -9.39 9.76 6.15
C LEU A 118 -10.35 10.94 6.01
N ASP A 119 -10.86 11.17 4.80
CA ASP A 119 -11.78 12.27 4.48
C ASP A 119 -13.12 11.69 3.98
N PRO A 120 -14.05 11.35 4.91
CA PRO A 120 -15.36 10.85 4.52
C PRO A 120 -16.18 11.93 3.82
N LYS A 121 -17.09 11.52 2.92
CA LYS A 121 -18.08 12.46 2.33
C LYS A 121 -18.98 13.08 3.39
N GLU A 122 -19.32 12.29 4.41
CA GLU A 122 -20.14 12.71 5.54
C GLU A 122 -19.41 12.43 6.85
N GLY A 123 -19.34 13.43 7.73
CA GLY A 123 -18.68 13.33 9.03
C GLY A 123 -17.44 14.20 9.12
N HIS A 124 -16.50 13.80 9.98
CA HIS A 124 -15.30 14.58 10.27
C HIS A 124 -14.06 13.91 9.68
N ARG A 125 -13.22 14.75 9.06
CA ARG A 125 -11.88 14.36 8.61
C ARG A 125 -11.06 13.88 9.81
N TYR A 126 -10.40 12.74 9.65
CA TYR A 126 -9.46 12.18 10.62
C TYR A 126 -8.04 12.19 10.03
N GLN A 127 -7.05 12.50 10.87
CA GLN A 127 -5.64 12.48 10.48
C GLN A 127 -4.79 11.77 11.52
N GLY A 128 -4.03 10.78 11.07
CA GLY A 128 -2.98 10.12 11.81
C GLY A 128 -1.61 10.60 11.35
N ILE A 129 -0.67 10.79 12.29
CA ILE A 129 0.72 11.16 11.99
C ILE A 129 1.63 10.06 12.50
N VAL A 130 2.63 9.70 11.68
CA VAL A 130 3.59 8.64 11.94
C VAL A 130 4.99 9.19 11.78
N GLY A 131 5.88 8.84 12.70
CA GLY A 131 7.31 9.05 12.52
C GLY A 131 7.88 8.16 11.42
N LEU A 132 9.04 8.54 10.89
CA LEU A 132 9.81 7.73 9.94
C LEU A 132 10.82 6.86 10.70
N ASP A 133 10.34 6.03 11.62
CA ASP A 133 11.20 5.29 12.55
C ASP A 133 11.67 3.93 11.99
N HIS A 134 11.26 3.58 10.76
CA HIS A 134 11.60 2.34 10.08
C HIS A 134 12.27 2.59 8.73
N ASP A 135 13.04 1.60 8.27
CA ASP A 135 13.83 1.68 7.04
C ASP A 135 12.99 1.63 5.75
N THR A 136 11.72 1.23 5.83
CA THR A 136 10.82 1.10 4.69
C THR A 136 9.49 1.82 4.92
N LEU A 137 8.82 2.20 3.83
CA LEU A 137 7.46 2.75 3.87
C LEU A 137 6.49 1.78 4.54
N GLY A 138 6.57 0.48 4.16
CA GLY A 138 5.77 -0.57 4.76
C GLY A 138 5.93 -0.63 6.28
N GLY A 139 7.17 -0.67 6.78
CA GLY A 139 7.44 -0.72 8.23
C GLY A 139 6.90 0.50 8.99
N CYS A 140 6.98 1.70 8.41
CA CYS A 140 6.38 2.89 9.01
C CYS A 140 4.85 2.79 9.08
N LEU A 141 4.20 2.32 8.01
CA LEU A 141 2.75 2.12 7.98
C LEU A 141 2.29 1.01 8.94
N GLU A 142 3.03 -0.09 9.05
CA GLU A 142 2.77 -1.15 10.02
C GLU A 142 2.80 -0.62 11.46
N ALA A 143 3.79 0.21 11.80
CA ALA A 143 3.91 0.83 13.11
C ALA A 143 2.70 1.72 13.45
N TYR A 144 2.17 2.45 12.47
CA TYR A 144 0.95 3.23 12.64
C TYR A 144 -0.25 2.38 13.04
N PHE A 145 -0.49 1.26 12.35
CA PHE A 145 -1.61 0.36 12.67
C PHE A 145 -1.43 -0.35 14.01
N GLY A 146 -0.19 -0.72 14.35
CA GLY A 146 0.13 -1.33 15.64
C GLY A 146 -0.13 -0.39 16.83
N GLN A 147 0.17 0.90 16.68
CA GLN A 147 0.02 1.89 17.76
C GLN A 147 -1.36 2.53 17.82
N SER A 148 -1.88 2.99 16.68
CA SER A 148 -3.10 3.82 16.63
C SER A 148 -4.37 2.97 16.60
N GLU A 149 -4.37 1.89 15.82
CA GLU A 149 -5.57 1.05 15.59
C GLU A 149 -5.59 -0.20 16.49
N GLN A 150 -4.47 -0.55 17.12
CA GLN A 150 -4.29 -1.78 17.91
C GLN A 150 -4.61 -3.06 17.11
N LEU A 151 -4.44 -3.00 15.77
CA LEU A 151 -4.65 -4.11 14.87
C LEU A 151 -3.30 -4.55 14.29
N PRO A 152 -2.76 -5.71 14.68
CA PRO A 152 -1.57 -6.27 14.04
C PRO A 152 -1.78 -6.32 12.53
N THR A 153 -0.92 -5.61 11.82
CA THR A 153 -0.99 -5.42 10.37
C THR A 153 0.42 -5.58 9.82
N ARG A 154 0.55 -6.33 8.74
CA ARG A 154 1.79 -6.51 7.99
C ARG A 154 1.58 -6.14 6.53
N LEU A 155 2.58 -5.51 5.93
CA LEU A 155 2.57 -4.96 4.59
C LEU A 155 3.84 -5.38 3.85
N TRP A 156 3.66 -6.08 2.74
CA TRP A 156 4.72 -6.32 1.76
C TRP A 156 4.39 -5.48 0.54
N LEU A 157 5.29 -4.57 0.16
CA LEU A 157 5.10 -3.64 -0.95
C LEU A 157 6.28 -3.79 -1.90
N ALA A 158 6.02 -3.69 -3.20
CA ALA A 158 7.08 -3.68 -4.19
C ALA A 158 6.67 -2.90 -5.44
N ALA A 159 7.66 -2.38 -6.16
CA ALA A 159 7.49 -1.86 -7.50
C ALA A 159 8.79 -2.00 -8.31
N ASP A 160 8.68 -2.18 -9.63
CA ASP A 160 9.82 -2.37 -10.54
C ASP A 160 9.93 -1.29 -11.64
N GLY A 161 9.11 -0.24 -11.56
CA GLY A 161 9.00 0.79 -12.60
C GLY A 161 7.97 0.48 -13.69
N GLU A 162 7.58 -0.79 -13.84
CA GLU A 162 6.55 -1.23 -14.78
C GLU A 162 5.27 -1.67 -14.07
N ARG A 163 5.44 -2.19 -12.86
CA ARG A 163 4.39 -2.75 -12.03
C ARG A 163 4.62 -2.34 -10.58
N ALA A 164 3.52 -2.23 -9.85
CA ALA A 164 3.49 -2.09 -8.42
C ALA A 164 2.54 -3.14 -7.84
N GLY A 165 2.86 -3.63 -6.66
CA GLY A 165 2.08 -4.67 -6.01
C GLY A 165 2.23 -4.60 -4.50
N GLY A 166 1.26 -5.22 -3.83
CA GLY A 166 1.30 -5.29 -2.39
C GLY A 166 0.45 -6.42 -1.83
N LEU A 167 0.86 -6.89 -0.66
CA LEU A 167 0.14 -7.84 0.16
C LEU A 167 -0.05 -7.21 1.55
N LEU A 168 -1.27 -7.25 2.06
CA LEU A 168 -1.62 -6.86 3.42
C LEU A 168 -2.12 -8.10 4.14
N LEU A 169 -1.62 -8.34 5.35
CA LEU A 169 -2.24 -9.24 6.33
C LEU A 169 -2.65 -8.44 7.55
N GLN A 170 -3.84 -8.70 8.09
CA GLN A 170 -4.31 -8.05 9.30
C GLN A 170 -5.09 -9.01 10.19
N ARG A 171 -4.82 -8.95 11.49
CA ARG A 171 -5.55 -9.69 12.51
C ARG A 171 -6.81 -8.93 12.93
N LEU A 172 -7.96 -9.56 12.78
CA LEU A 172 -9.26 -9.04 13.18
C LEU A 172 -9.43 -9.10 14.72
N PRO A 173 -10.14 -8.13 15.31
CA PRO A 173 -10.30 -8.03 16.77
C PRO A 173 -11.20 -9.12 17.35
N ASP A 174 -12.09 -9.72 16.55
CA ASP A 174 -12.99 -10.78 17.00
C ASP A 174 -12.25 -12.12 17.12
N ALA A 175 -11.70 -12.38 18.31
CA ALA A 175 -11.05 -13.66 18.63
C ALA A 175 -12.04 -14.79 18.90
N SER A 176 -13.36 -14.52 19.02
CA SER A 176 -14.34 -15.55 19.39
C SER A 176 -14.51 -16.63 18.32
N GLN A 177 -14.19 -16.29 17.07
CA GLN A 177 -14.22 -17.20 15.92
C GLN A 177 -12.87 -17.83 15.61
N ASN A 178 -11.80 -17.43 16.31
CA ASN A 178 -10.46 -17.92 16.05
C ASN A 178 -10.27 -19.32 16.66
N GLN A 179 -10.23 -20.34 15.80
CA GLN A 179 -9.99 -21.73 16.21
C GLN A 179 -8.51 -22.12 16.10
N ASP A 180 -7.67 -21.26 15.52
CA ASP A 180 -6.25 -21.46 15.35
C ASP A 180 -5.46 -20.27 15.92
N VAL A 181 -4.88 -20.47 17.09
CA VAL A 181 -4.10 -19.43 17.80
C VAL A 181 -2.79 -19.09 17.08
N ASP A 182 -2.27 -20.00 16.26
CA ASP A 182 -0.99 -19.85 15.56
C ASP A 182 -1.17 -19.27 14.14
N ALA A 183 -2.42 -19.15 13.67
CA ALA A 183 -2.74 -18.69 12.31
C ALA A 183 -2.03 -17.38 11.95
N TRP A 184 -2.05 -16.39 12.84
CA TRP A 184 -1.41 -15.09 12.58
C TRP A 184 0.09 -15.23 12.31
N GLU A 185 0.83 -15.83 13.25
CA GLU A 185 2.28 -15.98 13.14
C GLU A 185 2.65 -16.84 11.92
N ARG A 186 1.91 -17.92 11.68
CA ARG A 186 2.12 -18.81 10.53
C ARG A 186 1.87 -18.11 9.20
N SER A 187 0.74 -17.41 9.06
CA SER A 187 0.43 -16.66 7.83
C SER A 187 1.47 -15.59 7.54
N VAL A 188 1.93 -14.87 8.56
CA VAL A 188 3.00 -13.86 8.42
C VAL A 188 4.32 -14.51 8.03
N HIS A 189 4.71 -15.61 8.66
CA HIS A 189 5.96 -16.31 8.36
C HIS A 189 5.99 -16.85 6.93
N LEU A 190 4.86 -17.37 6.44
CA LEU A 190 4.70 -17.78 5.05
C LEU A 190 4.81 -16.56 4.11
N ALA A 191 4.09 -15.47 4.41
CA ALA A 191 4.11 -14.24 3.63
C ALA A 191 5.51 -13.61 3.54
N ASP A 192 6.33 -13.68 4.61
CA ASP A 192 7.71 -13.19 4.62
C ASP A 192 8.63 -13.90 3.60
N THR A 193 8.21 -15.03 3.03
CA THR A 193 8.94 -15.73 1.96
C THR A 193 8.64 -15.18 0.55
N ILE A 194 7.65 -14.30 0.41
CA ILE A 194 7.25 -13.76 -0.89
C ILE A 194 8.39 -12.97 -1.53
N LYS A 195 8.68 -13.27 -2.80
CA LYS A 195 9.67 -12.49 -3.57
C LYS A 195 9.01 -11.38 -4.35
N GLN A 196 9.74 -10.29 -4.58
CA GLN A 196 9.29 -9.18 -5.42
C GLN A 196 8.87 -9.66 -6.83
N GLU A 197 9.66 -10.54 -7.44
CA GLU A 197 9.37 -11.11 -8.76
C GLU A 197 8.05 -11.89 -8.79
N GLU A 198 7.68 -12.54 -7.69
CA GLU A 198 6.43 -13.28 -7.56
C GLU A 198 5.25 -12.35 -7.33
N LEU A 199 5.40 -11.37 -6.42
CA LEU A 199 4.39 -10.37 -6.11
C LEU A 199 4.02 -9.50 -7.32
N LEU A 200 5.00 -9.19 -8.17
CA LEU A 200 4.80 -8.36 -9.38
C LEU A 200 4.55 -9.19 -10.65
N GLY A 201 4.98 -10.45 -10.67
CA GLY A 201 5.03 -11.28 -11.88
C GLY A 201 3.89 -12.27 -12.06
N LEU A 202 3.27 -12.70 -10.95
CA LEU A 202 2.27 -13.76 -10.96
C LEU A 202 0.86 -13.21 -10.79
N GLU A 203 -0.11 -13.95 -11.30
CA GLU A 203 -1.53 -13.67 -11.01
C GLU A 203 -1.81 -13.87 -9.51
N GLN A 204 -2.67 -13.05 -8.94
CA GLN A 204 -2.91 -13.01 -7.48
C GLN A 204 -3.29 -14.37 -6.89
N ARG A 205 -4.11 -15.16 -7.59
CA ARG A 205 -4.48 -16.52 -7.15
C ARG A 205 -3.29 -17.48 -7.10
N GLU A 206 -2.33 -17.34 -8.00
CA GLU A 206 -1.11 -18.16 -8.01
C GLU A 206 -0.21 -17.79 -6.82
N VAL A 207 -0.08 -16.49 -6.52
CA VAL A 207 0.66 -16.02 -5.32
C VAL A 207 0.03 -16.59 -4.05
N LEU A 208 -1.29 -16.47 -3.90
CA LEU A 208 -2.01 -16.99 -2.73
C LEU A 208 -1.90 -18.51 -2.61
N TYR A 209 -1.97 -19.24 -3.73
CA TYR A 209 -1.77 -20.70 -3.72
C TYR A 209 -0.35 -21.07 -3.29
N ARG A 210 0.68 -20.43 -3.84
CA ARG A 210 2.08 -20.72 -3.46
C ARG A 210 2.34 -20.50 -1.97
N LEU A 211 1.82 -19.42 -1.41
CA LEU A 211 1.99 -19.09 0.00
C LEU A 211 1.13 -19.96 0.92
N TYR A 212 -0.12 -20.24 0.54
CA TYR A 212 -1.15 -20.70 1.48
C TYR A 212 -1.91 -21.96 1.00
N HIS A 213 -1.33 -22.79 0.14
CA HIS A 213 -1.99 -24.02 -0.36
C HIS A 213 -2.35 -25.04 0.74
N GLU A 214 -1.67 -25.01 1.89
CA GLU A 214 -2.01 -25.84 3.06
C GLU A 214 -3.09 -25.21 3.96
N GLU A 215 -3.47 -23.96 3.70
CA GLU A 215 -4.48 -23.23 4.46
C GLU A 215 -5.84 -23.25 3.74
N THR A 216 -6.94 -23.12 4.49
CA THR A 216 -8.27 -22.92 3.88
C THR A 216 -8.50 -21.44 3.62
N VAL A 217 -8.07 -20.98 2.44
CA VAL A 217 -8.21 -19.58 2.04
C VAL A 217 -9.47 -19.35 1.22
N ARG A 218 -10.35 -18.48 1.72
CA ARG A 218 -11.51 -17.98 0.99
C ARG A 218 -11.14 -16.70 0.26
N VAL A 219 -11.15 -16.75 -1.07
CA VAL A 219 -10.83 -15.61 -1.93
C VAL A 219 -12.13 -14.97 -2.45
N PHE A 220 -12.25 -13.65 -2.32
CA PHE A 220 -13.43 -12.89 -2.76
C PHE A 220 -13.28 -12.38 -4.20
N ASP A 221 -14.37 -11.86 -4.76
CA ASP A 221 -14.34 -11.26 -6.10
C ASP A 221 -13.35 -10.08 -6.16
N PRO A 222 -12.53 -10.01 -7.23
CA PRO A 222 -11.59 -8.91 -7.40
C PRO A 222 -12.35 -7.62 -7.70
N LYS A 223 -11.78 -6.50 -7.26
CA LYS A 223 -12.26 -5.15 -7.55
C LYS A 223 -11.26 -4.47 -8.47
N ALA A 224 -11.75 -3.93 -9.58
CA ALA A 224 -10.92 -3.20 -10.53
C ALA A 224 -10.40 -1.90 -9.93
N LEU A 225 -9.13 -1.59 -10.21
CA LEU A 225 -8.48 -0.34 -9.86
C LEU A 225 -8.14 0.42 -11.15
N ARG A 226 -8.04 1.75 -11.07
CA ARG A 226 -7.69 2.60 -12.20
C ARG A 226 -7.08 3.91 -11.74
N PHE A 227 -6.35 4.58 -12.61
CA PHE A 227 -5.97 5.95 -12.39
C PHE A 227 -7.20 6.89 -12.38
N GLY A 228 -7.20 7.91 -11.52
CA GLY A 228 -8.24 8.93 -11.47
C GLY A 228 -7.74 10.29 -10.96
N CYS A 229 -7.72 11.31 -11.82
CA CYS A 229 -7.47 12.71 -11.43
C CYS A 229 -8.81 13.43 -11.30
N THR A 230 -9.08 14.06 -10.16
CA THR A 230 -10.19 15.03 -9.98
C THR A 230 -9.85 16.43 -10.51
N CYS A 231 -8.76 16.52 -11.25
CA CYS A 231 -8.18 17.74 -11.80
C CYS A 231 -9.11 18.24 -12.90
N SER A 232 -10.10 19.06 -12.55
CA SER A 232 -10.89 19.78 -13.54
C SER A 232 -9.93 20.62 -14.37
N ARG A 233 -10.15 20.65 -15.69
CA ARG A 233 -9.38 21.50 -16.63
C ARG A 233 -9.36 22.99 -16.25
N GLU A 234 -10.17 23.42 -15.28
CA GLU A 234 -10.17 24.78 -14.73
C GLU A 234 -9.06 25.06 -13.70
N ARG A 235 -8.33 24.03 -13.24
CA ARG A 235 -7.24 24.17 -12.24
C ARG A 235 -5.83 24.01 -12.81
N MET A 236 -5.68 23.96 -14.14
CA MET A 236 -4.39 24.04 -14.86
C MET A 236 -4.31 25.36 -15.61
#